data_AF-R9ITP0-F1
#
_entry.id   AF-R9ITP0-F1
#
_cell.length_a   1.000
_cell.length_b   1.000
_cell.length_c   1.000
_cell.angle_alpha   90.00
_cell.angle_beta   90.00
_cell.angle_gamma   90.00
#
_symmetry.space_group_name_H-M   'P 1'
#
loop_
_entity.id
_entity.type
_entity.pdbx_description
1 polymer ?
#
loop_
_entity_poly.entity_id
_entity_poly.type
_entity_poly.pdbx_seq_one_letter_code
_entity_poly.pdbx_strand_id
1 'polypeptide(L)'
;MKDNFNDIWEAMLKAAVLENSYNLVKDYPSVEEINKMKLPRQYEMKMHKVIRHYQKKIKVTKFIKYAGRVASLLLVAAGIMFTILLQFDEVRASCKNVVIQIYERFIQYDFNSSDGDKEIIEVGFVPEGYKLECEEIKSDGMNIVYKNNMEDTIRISFFKDNRTIYLDTGEL
;
A
#
# COMPACT_ATOMS: atom_id res chain seq x y z
N MET A 1 52.86 13.41 37.68
CA MET A 1 52.20 13.38 39.01
C MET A 1 50.70 13.05 38.91
N LYS A 2 50.00 13.43 37.83
CA LYS A 2 48.57 13.13 37.61
C LYS A 2 48.28 11.64 37.38
N ASP A 3 49.20 10.93 36.72
CA ASP A 3 49.04 9.49 36.41
C ASP A 3 49.10 8.60 37.65
N ASN A 4 50.04 8.88 38.57
CA ASN A 4 50.20 8.11 39.81
C ASN A 4 48.97 8.22 40.75
N PHE A 5 48.30 9.38 40.77
CA PHE A 5 47.06 9.55 41.55
C PHE A 5 45.90 8.75 40.96
N ASN A 6 45.80 8.70 39.63
CA ASN A 6 44.77 7.93 38.94
C ASN A 6 44.97 6.42 39.16
N ASP A 7 46.21 5.95 39.13
CA ASP A 7 46.54 4.54 39.36
C ASP A 7 46.21 4.10 40.79
N ILE A 8 46.51 4.95 41.79
CA ILE A 8 46.16 4.70 43.20
C ILE A 8 44.64 4.69 43.40
N TRP A 9 43.92 5.62 42.77
CA TRP A 9 42.46 5.68 42.84
C TRP A 9 41.80 4.46 42.19
N GLU A 10 42.30 4.04 41.02
CA GLU A 10 41.81 2.84 40.34
C GLU A 10 42.07 1.57 41.15
N ALA A 11 43.25 1.45 41.78
CA ALA A 11 43.57 0.34 42.66
C ALA A 11 42.64 0.28 43.88
N MET A 12 42.33 1.44 44.49
CA MET A 12 41.39 1.52 45.61
C MET A 12 39.97 1.12 45.20
N LEU A 13 39.49 1.58 44.03
CA LEU A 13 38.17 1.19 43.52
C LEU A 13 38.10 -0.30 43.19
N LYS A 14 39.15 -0.86 42.56
CA LYS A 14 39.23 -2.31 42.29
C LYS A 14 39.19 -3.11 43.58
N ALA A 15 39.92 -2.69 44.61
CA ALA A 15 39.91 -3.35 45.92
C ALA A 15 38.52 -3.29 46.58
N ALA A 16 37.87 -2.13 46.57
CA ALA A 16 36.53 -1.96 47.14
C ALA A 16 35.46 -2.78 46.39
N VAL A 17 35.53 -2.84 45.06
CA VAL A 17 34.64 -3.67 44.24
C VAL A 17 34.88 -5.16 44.51
N LEU A 18 36.15 -5.56 44.62
CA LEU A 18 36.51 -6.95 44.88
C LEU A 18 36.04 -7.37 46.28
N GLU A 19 36.27 -6.54 47.30
CA GLU A 19 35.79 -6.77 48.66
C GLU A 19 34.25 -6.83 48.73
N ASN A 20 33.56 -5.91 48.06
CA ASN A 20 32.10 -5.93 47.99
C ASN A 20 31.58 -7.18 47.26
N SER A 21 32.17 -7.54 46.12
CA SER A 21 31.77 -8.74 45.37
C SER A 21 32.03 -10.02 46.16
N TYR A 22 33.14 -10.08 46.90
CA TYR A 22 33.45 -11.19 47.79
C TYR A 22 32.43 -11.27 48.94
N ASN A 23 32.14 -10.15 49.61
CA ASN A 23 31.16 -10.10 50.70
C ASN A 23 29.74 -10.49 50.25
N LEU A 24 29.35 -10.16 49.01
CA LEU A 24 28.06 -10.56 48.45
C LEU A 24 27.94 -12.06 48.18
N VAL A 25 29.05 -12.73 47.88
CA VAL A 25 29.07 -14.16 47.49
C VAL A 25 29.58 -15.05 48.62
N LYS A 26 30.24 -14.51 49.65
CA LYS A 26 30.80 -15.27 50.77
C LYS A 26 29.76 -16.11 51.52
N ASP A 27 28.54 -15.59 51.62
CA ASP A 27 27.43 -16.26 52.31
C ASP A 27 26.63 -17.18 51.38
N TYR A 28 27.01 -17.25 50.10
CA TYR A 28 26.32 -18.12 49.16
C TYR A 28 26.80 -19.56 49.35
N PRO A 29 25.88 -20.54 49.33
CA PRO A 29 26.26 -21.94 49.33
C PRO A 29 27.14 -22.25 48.11
N SER A 30 28.00 -23.26 48.25
CA SER A 30 28.87 -23.68 47.14
C SER A 30 28.04 -24.15 45.94
N VAL A 31 28.60 -24.07 44.73
CA VAL A 31 27.89 -24.49 43.49
C VAL A 31 27.39 -25.94 43.59
N GLU A 32 28.13 -26.80 44.28
CA GLU A 32 27.75 -28.19 44.52
C GLU A 32 26.54 -28.33 45.46
N GLU A 33 26.45 -27.49 46.49
CA GLU A 33 25.30 -27.45 47.42
C GLU A 33 24.07 -26.83 46.76
N ILE A 34 24.26 -25.78 45.96
CA ILE A 34 23.19 -25.16 45.15
C ILE A 34 22.58 -26.19 44.20
N ASN A 35 23.40 -26.98 43.51
CA ASN A 35 22.92 -28.02 42.59
C ASN A 35 22.20 -29.18 43.29
N LYS A 36 22.52 -29.44 44.56
CA LYS A 36 21.82 -30.44 45.38
C LYS A 36 20.50 -29.90 45.96
N MET A 37 20.33 -28.57 46.01
CA MET A 37 19.13 -27.93 46.53
C MET A 37 17.96 -28.09 45.54
N LYS A 38 16.88 -28.73 45.99
CA LYS A 38 15.64 -28.78 45.21
C LYS A 38 14.89 -27.47 45.35
N LEU A 39 14.70 -26.76 44.24
CA LEU A 39 13.87 -25.56 44.23
C LEU A 39 12.41 -25.91 44.58
N PRO A 40 11.73 -25.10 45.39
CA PRO A 40 10.30 -25.26 45.59
C PRO A 40 9.56 -25.10 44.26
N ARG A 41 8.58 -25.98 44.03
CA ARG A 41 7.82 -26.08 42.78
C ARG A 41 7.23 -24.74 42.28
N GLN A 42 6.85 -23.87 43.20
CA GLN A 42 6.32 -22.52 42.89
C GLN A 42 7.32 -21.62 42.14
N TYR A 43 8.62 -21.71 42.44
CA TYR A 43 9.64 -20.93 41.78
C TYR A 43 10.00 -21.53 40.42
N GLU A 44 10.10 -22.86 40.33
CA GLU A 44 10.30 -23.55 39.05
C GLU A 44 9.19 -23.22 38.06
N MET A 45 7.93 -23.22 38.50
CA MET A 45 6.79 -22.87 37.64
C MET A 45 6.90 -21.44 37.10
N LYS A 46 7.30 -20.48 37.93
CA LYS A 46 7.52 -19.09 37.51
C LYS A 46 8.67 -18.99 36.50
N MET A 47 9.80 -19.65 36.77
CA MET A 47 10.95 -19.68 35.86
C MET A 47 10.57 -20.29 34.51
N HIS A 48 9.92 -21.46 34.51
CA HIS A 48 9.46 -22.11 33.28
C HIS A 48 8.45 -21.25 32.52
N LYS A 49 7.55 -20.53 33.21
CA LYS A 49 6.61 -19.61 32.56
C LYS A 49 7.34 -18.49 31.82
N VAL A 50 8.35 -17.89 32.44
CA VAL A 50 9.18 -16.84 31.83
C VAL A 50 9.96 -17.40 30.63
N ILE A 51 10.64 -18.55 30.80
CA ILE A 51 11.41 -19.19 29.73
C ILE A 51 10.51 -19.53 28.54
N ARG A 52 9.34 -20.13 28.78
CA ARG A 52 8.37 -20.44 27.71
C ARG A 52 7.89 -19.18 27.00
N HIS A 53 7.62 -18.10 27.74
CA HIS A 53 7.18 -16.84 27.14
C HIS A 53 8.26 -16.25 26.22
N TYR A 54 9.51 -16.24 26.67
CA TYR A 54 10.64 -15.74 25.89
C TYR A 54 10.90 -16.58 24.64
N GLN A 55 10.91 -17.91 24.77
CA GLN A 55 11.05 -18.81 23.62
C GLN A 55 9.91 -18.66 22.62
N LYS A 56 8.66 -18.50 23.08
CA LYS A 56 7.51 -18.23 22.21
C LYS A 56 7.70 -16.92 21.44
N LYS A 57 8.11 -15.83 22.10
CA LYS A 57 8.38 -14.55 21.42
C LYS A 57 9.46 -14.67 20.34
N ILE A 58 10.55 -15.39 20.61
CA ILE A 58 11.60 -15.63 19.61
C ILE A 58 11.07 -16.45 18.43
N LYS A 59 10.30 -17.50 18.68
CA LYS A 59 9.72 -18.34 17.62
C LYS A 59 8.70 -17.57 16.78
N VAL A 60 7.82 -16.79 17.42
CA VAL A 60 6.79 -15.99 16.75
C VAL A 60 7.41 -14.91 15.86
N THR A 61 8.44 -14.20 16.33
CA THR A 61 9.10 -13.17 15.49
C THR A 61 9.78 -13.77 14.25
N LYS A 62 10.40 -14.94 14.38
CA LYS A 62 10.95 -15.68 13.23
C LYS A 62 9.85 -16.15 12.28
N PHE A 63 8.76 -16.69 12.82
CA PHE A 63 7.62 -17.14 12.04
C PHE A 63 6.96 -15.99 11.28
N ILE A 64 6.71 -14.84 11.91
CA ILE A 64 6.12 -13.66 11.26
C ILE A 64 6.99 -13.18 10.09
N LYS A 65 8.32 -13.15 10.26
CA LYS A 65 9.23 -12.77 9.15
C LYS A 65 9.14 -13.75 7.98
N TYR A 66 9.07 -15.05 8.26
CA TYR A 66 8.95 -16.07 7.22
C TYR A 66 7.56 -16.05 6.56
N ALA A 67 6.50 -15.99 7.36
CA ALA A 67 5.12 -15.89 6.91
C ALA A 67 4.91 -14.63 6.05
N GLY A 68 5.52 -13.50 6.40
CA GLY A 68 5.51 -12.29 5.58
C GLY A 68 6.07 -12.53 4.18
N ARG A 69 7.21 -13.23 4.06
CA ARG A 69 7.80 -13.57 2.75
C ARG A 69 6.90 -14.48 1.92
N VAL A 70 6.31 -15.51 2.56
CA VAL A 70 5.39 -16.43 1.89
C VAL A 70 4.10 -15.71 1.47
N ALA A 71 3.55 -14.86 2.34
CA ALA A 71 2.36 -14.06 2.04
C ALA A 71 2.59 -13.14 0.84
N SER A 72 3.76 -12.50 0.73
CA SER A 72 4.11 -11.69 -0.44
C SER A 72 4.14 -12.51 -1.73
N LEU A 73 4.74 -13.71 -1.71
CA LEU A 73 4.76 -14.60 -2.88
C LEU A 73 3.35 -15.06 -3.26
N LEU A 74 2.52 -15.41 -2.28
CA LEU A 74 1.13 -15.80 -2.52
C LEU A 74 0.31 -14.63 -3.08
N LEU A 75 0.55 -13.40 -2.62
CA LEU A 75 -0.14 -12.22 -3.12
C LEU A 75 0.21 -11.95 -4.58
N VAL A 76 1.49 -12.07 -4.94
CA VAL A 76 1.93 -11.95 -6.35
C VAL A 76 1.30 -13.06 -7.20
N ALA A 77 1.34 -14.31 -6.73
CA ALA A 77 0.73 -15.44 -7.46
C ALA A 77 -0.78 -15.26 -7.63
N ALA A 78 -1.49 -14.83 -6.58
CA ALA A 78 -2.91 -14.55 -6.63
C ALA A 78 -3.23 -13.41 -7.60
N GLY A 79 -2.38 -12.35 -7.63
CA GLY A 79 -2.50 -11.27 -8.59
C GLY A 79 -2.38 -11.75 -10.04
N ILE A 80 -1.39 -12.60 -10.33
CA ILE A 80 -1.22 -13.19 -11.68
C ILE A 80 -2.41 -14.07 -12.04
N MET A 81 -2.89 -14.90 -11.12
CA MET A 81 -4.10 -15.71 -11.39
C MET A 81 -5.31 -14.81 -11.66
N PHE A 82 -5.47 -13.74 -10.89
CA PHE A 82 -6.56 -12.80 -11.04
C PHE A 82 -6.52 -12.07 -12.39
N THR A 83 -5.35 -11.67 -12.88
CA THR A 83 -5.24 -11.05 -14.21
C THR A 83 -5.58 -12.02 -15.33
N ILE A 84 -5.24 -13.31 -15.19
CA ILE A 84 -5.65 -14.36 -16.14
C ILE A 84 -7.17 -14.54 -16.11
N LEU A 85 -7.76 -14.60 -14.92
CA LEU A 85 -9.21 -14.70 -14.73
C LEU A 85 -9.98 -13.54 -15.40
N LEU A 86 -9.44 -12.32 -15.35
CA LEU A 86 -10.00 -11.14 -16.01
C LEU A 86 -10.05 -11.22 -17.54
N GLN A 87 -9.30 -12.14 -18.16
CA GLN A 87 -9.36 -12.35 -19.62
C GLN A 87 -10.67 -13.02 -20.05
N PHE A 88 -11.36 -13.72 -19.15
CA PHE A 88 -12.65 -14.33 -19.44
C PHE A 88 -13.77 -13.28 -19.33
N ASP A 89 -14.58 -13.17 -20.38
CA ASP A 89 -15.63 -12.15 -20.50
C ASP A 89 -16.66 -12.20 -19.36
N GLU A 90 -17.01 -13.40 -18.91
CA GLU A 90 -17.97 -13.62 -17.82
C GLU A 90 -17.45 -13.09 -16.47
N VAL A 91 -16.19 -13.37 -16.16
CA VAL A 91 -15.54 -12.90 -14.92
C VAL A 91 -15.34 -11.39 -14.96
N ARG A 92 -14.93 -10.84 -16.11
CA ARG A 92 -14.76 -9.40 -16.31
C ARG A 92 -16.08 -8.64 -16.10
N ALA A 93 -17.19 -9.17 -16.61
CA ALA A 93 -18.51 -8.57 -16.44
C ALA A 93 -18.93 -8.52 -14.96
N SER A 94 -18.71 -9.61 -14.22
CA SER A 94 -19.02 -9.65 -12.78
C SER A 94 -18.12 -8.69 -11.98
N CYS A 95 -16.81 -8.63 -12.27
CA CYS A 95 -15.90 -7.69 -11.62
C CYS A 95 -16.28 -6.23 -11.89
N LYS A 96 -16.69 -5.90 -13.13
CA LYS A 96 -17.14 -4.55 -13.50
C LYS A 96 -18.34 -4.11 -12.66
N ASN A 97 -19.33 -4.97 -12.46
CA ASN A 97 -20.51 -4.66 -11.65
C ASN A 97 -20.13 -4.36 -10.19
N VAL A 98 -19.19 -5.11 -9.61
CA VAL A 98 -18.70 -4.85 -8.25
C VAL A 98 -18.00 -3.51 -8.16
N VAL A 99 -17.15 -3.18 -9.13
CA VAL A 99 -16.46 -1.88 -9.18
C VAL A 99 -17.47 -0.74 -9.29
N ILE A 100 -18.46 -0.85 -10.18
CA ILE A 100 -19.53 0.15 -10.33
C ILE A 100 -20.26 0.36 -9.01
N GLN A 101 -20.67 -0.72 -8.33
CA GLN A 101 -21.37 -0.64 -7.05
C GLN A 101 -20.55 0.07 -5.96
N ILE A 102 -19.23 -0.14 -5.92
CA ILE A 102 -18.34 0.56 -5.00
C ILE A 102 -18.26 2.05 -5.36
N TYR A 103 -18.07 2.37 -6.64
CA TYR A 103 -18.02 3.74 -7.11
C TYR A 103 -19.31 4.51 -6.79
N GLU A 104 -20.47 3.94 -7.10
CA GLU A 104 -21.78 4.53 -6.81
C GLU A 104 -22.01 4.75 -5.31
N ARG A 105 -21.51 3.84 -4.47
CA ARG A 105 -21.69 3.93 -3.01
C ARG A 105 -20.79 4.98 -2.36
N PHE A 106 -19.58 5.18 -2.88
CA PHE A 106 -18.56 5.98 -2.18
C PHE A 106 -18.21 7.29 -2.88
N ILE A 107 -18.60 7.49 -4.14
CA ILE A 107 -18.33 8.70 -4.90
C ILE A 107 -19.65 9.37 -5.28
N GLN A 108 -19.99 10.44 -4.57
CA GLN A 108 -21.06 11.36 -4.96
C GLN A 108 -20.44 12.48 -5.80
N TYR A 109 -20.76 12.51 -7.10
CA TYR A 109 -20.32 13.57 -8.01
C TYR A 109 -21.27 14.77 -7.90
N ASP A 110 -20.89 15.80 -7.14
CA ASP A 110 -21.56 17.11 -7.18
C ASP A 110 -20.88 17.99 -8.23
N PHE A 111 -21.44 18.01 -9.45
CA PHE A 111 -21.05 18.94 -10.49
C PHE A 111 -21.68 20.31 -10.23
N ASN A 112 -20.94 21.22 -9.62
CA ASN A 112 -21.30 22.64 -9.59
C ASN A 112 -20.88 23.29 -10.93
N SER A 113 -21.83 23.42 -11.85
CA SER A 113 -21.68 24.22 -13.07
C SER A 113 -21.71 25.71 -12.70
N SER A 114 -20.53 26.29 -12.51
CA SER A 114 -20.33 27.75 -12.46
C SER A 114 -19.53 28.18 -13.68
N ASP A 115 -20.16 28.21 -14.84
CA ASP A 115 -20.17 29.36 -15.77
C ASP A 115 -20.98 28.99 -17.02
N GLY A 116 -21.94 29.84 -17.37
CA GLY A 116 -22.66 29.93 -18.64
C GLY A 116 -22.95 28.66 -19.44
N ASP A 117 -24.21 28.23 -19.40
CA ASP A 117 -24.82 27.26 -20.33
C ASP A 117 -24.68 27.70 -21.80
N LYS A 118 -23.51 27.48 -22.39
CA LYS A 118 -23.40 27.32 -23.84
C LYS A 118 -23.57 25.84 -24.15
N GLU A 119 -24.83 25.45 -24.37
CA GLU A 119 -25.21 24.10 -24.81
C GLU A 119 -24.72 23.75 -26.22
N ILE A 120 -24.11 24.71 -26.92
CA ILE A 120 -23.65 24.59 -28.32
C ILE A 120 -22.13 24.79 -28.35
N ILE A 121 -21.43 23.83 -28.97
CA ILE A 121 -19.99 23.93 -29.18
C ILE A 121 -19.72 24.84 -30.39
N GLU A 122 -19.07 25.97 -30.16
CA GLU A 122 -18.56 26.84 -31.21
C GLU A 122 -17.15 26.38 -31.62
N VAL A 123 -16.99 25.87 -32.86
CA VAL A 123 -15.68 25.49 -33.40
C VAL A 123 -14.92 26.77 -33.80
N GLY A 124 -13.92 27.17 -33.01
CA GLY A 124 -13.19 28.42 -33.22
C GLY A 124 -12.15 28.41 -34.34
N PHE A 125 -11.71 27.23 -34.81
CA PHE A 125 -10.72 27.10 -35.87
C PHE A 125 -11.03 25.88 -36.74
N VAL A 126 -11.09 26.09 -38.05
CA VAL A 126 -11.23 25.05 -39.07
C VAL A 126 -10.03 25.14 -40.01
N PRO A 127 -9.30 24.04 -40.27
CA PRO A 127 -8.16 24.04 -41.19
C PRO A 127 -8.54 24.51 -42.61
N GLU A 128 -7.59 25.15 -43.28
CA GLU A 128 -7.79 25.67 -44.63
C GLU A 128 -8.08 24.54 -45.63
N GLY A 129 -9.11 24.71 -46.47
CA GLY A 129 -9.58 23.69 -47.42
C GLY A 129 -10.80 22.89 -46.97
N TYR A 130 -11.11 22.87 -45.67
CA TYR A 130 -12.28 22.18 -45.14
C TYR A 130 -13.52 23.08 -45.11
N LYS A 131 -14.66 22.57 -45.59
CA LYS A 131 -15.95 23.26 -45.56
C LYS A 131 -16.97 22.44 -44.77
N LEU A 132 -17.89 23.13 -44.10
CA LEU A 132 -18.98 22.47 -43.38
C LEU A 132 -19.89 21.74 -44.37
N GLU A 133 -20.02 20.44 -44.20
CA GLU A 133 -20.89 19.58 -45.02
C GLU A 133 -22.19 19.26 -44.27
N CYS A 134 -22.11 19.02 -42.96
CA CYS A 134 -23.27 18.64 -42.16
C CYS A 134 -23.15 19.15 -40.72
N GLU A 135 -24.25 19.69 -40.20
CA GLU A 135 -24.41 20.06 -38.80
C GLU A 135 -25.75 19.50 -38.32
N GLU A 136 -25.71 18.43 -37.52
CA GLU A 136 -26.88 17.82 -36.90
C GLU A 136 -26.92 18.13 -35.41
N ILE A 137 -27.87 18.96 -35.00
CA ILE A 137 -28.16 19.23 -33.59
C ILE A 137 -29.33 18.34 -33.17
N LYS A 138 -29.06 17.39 -32.27
CA LYS A 138 -30.06 16.51 -31.65
C LYS A 138 -30.20 16.87 -30.17
N SER A 139 -31.31 16.47 -29.55
CA SER A 139 -31.52 16.69 -28.10
C SER A 139 -30.44 16.04 -27.24
N ASP A 140 -29.81 14.98 -27.74
CA ASP A 140 -28.78 14.17 -27.09
C ASP A 140 -27.34 14.60 -27.46
N GLY A 141 -27.17 15.56 -28.36
CA GLY A 141 -25.82 15.92 -28.81
C GLY A 141 -25.75 16.66 -30.13
N MET A 142 -24.53 16.92 -30.58
CA MET A 142 -24.25 17.65 -31.81
C MET A 142 -23.22 16.89 -32.65
N ASN A 143 -23.49 16.71 -33.94
CA ASN A 143 -22.53 16.16 -34.89
C ASN A 143 -22.20 17.21 -35.95
N ILE A 144 -20.91 17.50 -36.12
CA ILE A 144 -20.40 18.44 -37.11
C ILE A 144 -19.45 17.67 -38.02
N VAL A 145 -19.67 17.77 -39.34
CA VAL A 145 -18.81 17.15 -40.35
C VAL A 145 -18.28 18.22 -41.28
N TYR A 146 -16.97 18.31 -41.39
CA TYR A 146 -16.26 19.12 -42.38
C TYR A 146 -15.65 18.22 -43.44
N LYS A 147 -15.72 18.63 -44.72
CA LYS A 147 -15.15 17.89 -45.84
C LYS A 147 -14.29 18.81 -46.71
N ASN A 148 -13.17 18.27 -47.19
CA ASN A 148 -12.29 18.93 -48.15
C ASN A 148 -12.59 18.45 -49.58
N ASN A 149 -12.09 19.17 -50.59
CA ASN A 149 -12.16 18.81 -52.01
C ASN A 149 -11.45 17.48 -52.35
N MET A 150 -10.62 16.96 -51.45
CA MET A 150 -9.94 15.66 -51.57
C MET A 150 -10.73 14.49 -50.95
N GLU A 151 -11.99 14.72 -50.56
CA GLU A 151 -12.86 13.79 -49.83
C GLU A 151 -12.47 13.46 -48.38
N ASP A 152 -11.38 14.03 -47.86
CA ASP A 152 -11.03 13.95 -46.43
C ASP A 152 -12.11 14.58 -45.55
N THR A 153 -12.44 13.89 -44.44
CA THR A 153 -13.48 14.36 -43.50
C THR A 153 -12.95 14.54 -42.08
N ILE A 154 -13.40 15.61 -41.43
CA ILE A 154 -13.25 15.85 -39.99
C ILE A 154 -14.63 15.75 -39.36
N ARG A 155 -14.81 14.80 -38.45
CA ARG A 155 -16.07 14.63 -37.71
C ARG A 155 -15.86 14.97 -36.24
N ILE A 156 -16.73 15.86 -35.74
CA ILE A 156 -16.81 16.24 -34.34
C ILE A 156 -18.16 15.78 -33.82
N SER A 157 -18.15 14.90 -32.82
CA SER A 157 -19.36 14.37 -32.19
C SER A 157 -19.36 14.73 -30.71
N PHE A 158 -20.39 15.45 -30.27
CA PHE A 158 -20.63 15.81 -28.89
C PHE A 158 -21.86 15.09 -28.37
N PHE A 159 -21.72 14.43 -27.22
CA PHE A 159 -22.81 13.74 -26.55
C PHE A 159 -23.13 14.42 -25.21
N LYS A 160 -24.38 14.85 -25.05
CA LYS A 160 -24.84 15.63 -23.88
C LYS A 160 -24.83 14.79 -22.60
N ASP A 161 -25.26 13.54 -22.69
CA ASP A 161 -25.38 12.62 -21.55
C ASP A 161 -24.06 12.38 -20.81
N ASN A 162 -22.97 12.22 -21.56
CA ASN A 162 -21.65 11.91 -20.99
C ASN A 162 -20.66 13.07 -21.10
N ARG A 163 -21.08 14.25 -21.56
CA ARG A 163 -20.24 15.43 -21.84
C ARG A 163 -18.93 15.08 -22.55
N THR A 164 -18.99 14.16 -23.51
CA THR A 164 -17.82 13.63 -24.22
C THR A 164 -17.76 14.21 -25.63
N ILE A 165 -16.57 14.62 -26.05
CA ILE A 165 -16.28 15.07 -27.41
C ILE A 165 -15.42 14.01 -28.09
N TYR A 166 -15.88 13.52 -29.24
CA TYR A 166 -15.11 12.67 -30.13
C TYR A 166 -14.67 13.48 -31.34
N LEU A 167 -13.40 13.38 -31.67
CA LEU A 167 -12.82 13.94 -32.87
C LEU A 167 -12.24 12.79 -33.69
N ASP A 168 -12.76 12.65 -34.91
CA ASP A 168 -12.33 11.63 -35.85
C ASP A 168 -11.88 12.28 -37.15
N THR A 169 -10.76 11.80 -37.67
CA THR A 169 -10.14 12.23 -38.93
C THR A 169 -9.93 10.97 -39.74
N GLY A 170 -10.78 10.76 -40.75
CA GLY A 170 -10.78 9.55 -41.56
C GLY A 170 -10.81 9.86 -43.05
N GLU A 171 -10.09 9.04 -43.82
CA GLU A 171 -10.31 8.82 -45.25
C GLU A 171 -11.44 7.77 -45.39
N LEU A 172 -12.39 8.00 -46.30
CA LEU A 172 -13.51 7.08 -46.58
C LEU A 172 -13.05 5.79 -47.27
#